data_AF-A0A316NNF2-F1
#
_entry.id   AF-A0A316NNF2-F1
#
_cell.length_a   1.000
_cell.length_b   1.000
_cell.length_c   1.000
_cell.angle_alpha   90.00
_cell.angle_beta   90.00
_cell.angle_gamma   90.00
#
_symmetry.space_group_name_H-M   'P 1'
#
loop_
_entity.id
_entity.type
_entity.pdbx_description
1 polymer ?
#
loop_
_entity_poly.entity_id
_entity_poly.type
_entity_poly.pdbx_seq_one_letter_code
_entity_poly.pdbx_strand_id
1 'polypeptide(L)'
;MKKFLFLIMSLLIFCNIAKAYECDQMVLNSINDKQIIDYNPLTKKWSRNLGLNDYVFTKHITIGTGGFSEYIYKDKTYDTNSTYEFLYYTKLYGYNAHQMKFFELIFDGNEFQRRDLTKEEVQYLFPDVQIIMVSEFTDNEISVELPIFHKKAYMILNDTDQDFYKYQFEYYKGQSLFNNIFEVNIPRVMVYSHFKSRDELFPILRINVKPKFPFGNKAKTDKEQNL
;
A
#
# COMPACT_ATOMS: atom_id res chain seq x y z
N MET A 1 -8.48 -8.43 43.92
CA MET A 1 -8.70 -7.13 43.23
C MET A 1 -7.42 -6.53 42.65
N LYS A 2 -6.38 -6.20 43.43
CA LYS A 2 -5.12 -5.60 42.89
C LYS A 2 -4.44 -6.42 41.78
N LYS A 3 -4.37 -7.75 41.91
CA LYS A 3 -3.79 -8.65 40.88
C LYS A 3 -4.62 -8.68 39.58
N PHE A 4 -5.95 -8.55 39.68
CA PHE A 4 -6.86 -8.53 38.54
C PHE A 4 -6.79 -7.18 37.80
N LEU A 5 -6.66 -6.08 38.55
CA LEU A 5 -6.45 -4.74 38.01
C LEU A 5 -5.11 -4.63 37.27
N PHE A 6 -4.04 -5.25 37.81
CA PHE A 6 -2.75 -5.33 37.15
C PHE A 6 -2.80 -6.15 35.86
N LEU A 7 -3.55 -7.26 35.84
CA LEU A 7 -3.74 -8.07 34.64
C LEU A 7 -4.49 -7.30 33.54
N ILE A 8 -5.56 -6.60 33.90
CA ILE A 8 -6.34 -5.75 32.98
C ILE A 8 -5.48 -4.60 32.44
N MET A 9 -4.68 -3.95 33.30
CA MET A 9 -3.74 -2.91 32.86
C MET A 9 -2.64 -3.47 31.95
N SER A 10 -2.08 -4.63 32.25
CA SER A 10 -1.11 -5.26 31.36
C SER A 10 -1.72 -5.61 29.99
N LEU A 11 -2.93 -6.16 29.93
CA LEU A 11 -3.62 -6.44 28.67
C LEU A 11 -3.83 -5.15 27.85
N LEU A 12 -4.26 -4.06 28.49
CA LEU A 12 -4.50 -2.78 27.83
C LEU A 12 -3.21 -2.12 27.30
N ILE A 13 -2.06 -2.37 27.95
CA ILE A 13 -0.76 -1.88 27.49
C ILE A 13 -0.25 -2.71 26.30
N PHE A 14 -0.40 -4.04 26.31
CA PHE A 14 0.05 -4.90 25.22
C PHE A 14 -0.82 -4.77 23.95
N CYS A 15 -2.11 -4.49 24.08
CA CYS A 15 -2.99 -4.24 22.93
C CYS A 15 -2.56 -3.04 22.06
N ASN A 16 -1.81 -2.08 22.60
CA ASN A 16 -1.39 -0.88 21.87
C ASN A 16 -0.10 -1.03 21.07
N ILE A 17 0.68 -2.11 21.30
CA ILE A 17 1.97 -2.32 20.64
C ILE A 17 1.80 -3.08 19.31
N ALA A 18 0.75 -3.88 19.18
CA ALA A 18 0.49 -4.66 17.97
C ALA A 18 0.31 -3.77 16.72
N LYS A 19 0.81 -4.24 15.58
CA LYS A 19 0.52 -3.63 14.28
C LYS A 19 -0.91 -3.96 13.88
N ALA A 20 -1.56 -3.05 13.16
CA ALA A 20 -2.90 -3.30 12.61
C ALA A 20 -2.86 -4.18 11.37
N TYR A 21 -1.69 -4.35 10.75
CA TYR A 21 -1.48 -5.25 9.64
C TYR A 21 -0.07 -5.83 9.70
N GLU A 22 0.09 -7.01 9.14
CA GLU A 22 1.38 -7.56 8.77
C GLU A 22 1.42 -7.77 7.26
N CYS A 23 2.58 -7.51 6.67
CA CYS A 23 2.77 -7.72 5.24
C CYS A 23 3.29 -9.14 5.02
N ASP A 24 2.74 -9.85 4.03
CA ASP A 24 3.19 -11.19 3.69
C ASP A 24 4.70 -11.20 3.41
N GLN A 25 5.40 -12.24 3.86
CA GLN A 25 6.84 -12.39 3.67
C GLN A 25 7.26 -12.38 2.20
N MET A 26 6.41 -12.86 1.29
CA MET A 26 6.65 -12.78 -0.16
C MET A 26 6.64 -11.33 -0.65
N VAL A 27 5.76 -10.48 -0.12
CA VAL A 27 5.72 -9.05 -0.43
C VAL A 27 6.93 -8.34 0.17
N LEU A 28 7.31 -8.68 1.41
CA LEU A 28 8.49 -8.12 2.09
C LEU A 28 9.82 -8.55 1.42
N ASN A 29 9.85 -9.71 0.79
CA ASN A 29 11.01 -10.23 0.09
C ASN A 29 11.15 -9.53 -1.29
N SER A 30 11.52 -8.25 -1.26
CA SER A 30 11.76 -7.41 -2.42
C SER A 30 12.84 -7.95 -3.33
N ILE A 31 12.74 -7.67 -4.62
CA ILE A 31 13.84 -7.86 -5.56
C ILE A 31 14.74 -6.63 -5.44
N ASN A 32 15.94 -6.84 -4.90
CA ASN A 32 16.91 -5.78 -4.65
C ASN A 32 17.81 -5.55 -5.87
N ASP A 33 18.52 -4.42 -5.88
CA ASP A 33 19.53 -4.12 -6.90
C ASP A 33 20.53 -5.28 -7.04
N LYS A 34 20.91 -5.59 -8.29
CA LYS A 34 21.79 -6.69 -8.70
C LYS A 34 21.28 -8.10 -8.41
N GLN A 35 20.05 -8.26 -7.92
CA GLN A 35 19.47 -9.60 -7.78
C GLN A 35 19.07 -10.16 -9.14
N ILE A 36 19.24 -11.48 -9.27
CA ILE A 36 18.86 -12.24 -10.46
C ILE A 36 17.48 -12.85 -10.27
N ILE A 37 16.66 -12.76 -11.31
CA ILE A 37 15.39 -13.49 -11.44
C ILE A 37 15.31 -14.16 -12.80
N ASP A 38 14.62 -15.28 -12.83
CA ASP A 38 14.48 -16.12 -14.02
C ASP A 38 13.01 -16.17 -14.47
N TYR A 39 12.80 -16.10 -15.78
CA TYR A 39 11.50 -16.32 -16.40
C TYR A 39 11.52 -17.56 -17.30
N ASN A 40 10.52 -18.43 -17.11
CA ASN A 40 10.32 -19.59 -17.94
C ASN A 40 9.17 -19.33 -18.94
N PRO A 41 9.45 -19.25 -20.27
CA PRO A 41 8.46 -18.88 -21.27
C PRO A 41 7.40 -19.97 -21.51
N LEU A 42 7.74 -21.24 -21.27
CA LEU A 42 6.82 -22.36 -21.46
C LEU A 42 5.72 -22.36 -20.38
N THR A 43 6.11 -22.11 -19.13
CA THR A 43 5.19 -22.12 -17.99
C THR A 43 4.66 -20.74 -17.62
N LYS A 44 5.24 -19.67 -18.18
CA LYS A 44 4.97 -18.26 -17.86
C LYS A 44 5.18 -17.95 -16.37
N LYS A 45 6.22 -18.53 -15.77
CA LYS A 45 6.50 -18.45 -14.34
C LYS A 45 7.82 -17.72 -14.08
N TRP A 46 7.79 -16.88 -13.06
CA TRP A 46 8.96 -16.23 -12.47
C TRP A 46 9.50 -17.03 -11.30
N SER A 47 10.81 -16.97 -11.10
CA SER A 47 11.48 -17.58 -9.95
C SER A 47 12.76 -16.82 -9.59
N ARG A 48 13.19 -16.93 -8.33
CA ARG A 48 14.56 -16.61 -7.92
C ARG A 48 15.39 -17.87 -8.17
N ASN A 49 15.88 -18.04 -9.39
CA ASN A 49 16.78 -19.14 -9.72
C ASN A 49 18.10 -18.56 -10.18
N LEU A 50 19.18 -19.29 -9.93
CA LEU A 50 20.57 -18.85 -10.13
C LEU A 50 20.98 -18.79 -11.62
N GLY A 51 20.02 -18.74 -12.57
CA GLY A 51 20.27 -18.69 -14.00
C GLY A 51 20.11 -20.03 -14.74
N LEU A 52 19.03 -20.78 -14.49
CA LEU A 52 18.78 -22.09 -15.15
C LEU A 52 17.71 -22.04 -16.26
N ASN A 53 17.02 -20.92 -16.44
CA ASN A 53 16.01 -20.75 -17.48
C ASN A 53 16.52 -19.91 -18.66
N ASP A 54 15.78 -19.90 -19.77
CA ASP A 54 16.17 -19.19 -21.00
C ASP A 54 16.29 -17.67 -20.84
N TYR A 55 15.56 -17.09 -19.88
CA TYR A 55 15.54 -15.66 -19.60
C TYR A 55 16.00 -15.39 -18.16
N VAL A 56 17.21 -14.88 -18.02
CA VAL A 56 17.89 -14.59 -16.74
C VAL A 56 18.10 -13.09 -16.66
N PHE A 57 17.34 -12.41 -15.81
CA PHE A 57 17.38 -10.96 -15.69
C PHE A 57 18.14 -10.54 -14.44
N THR A 58 19.01 -9.55 -14.58
CA THR A 58 19.61 -8.87 -13.42
C THR A 58 18.89 -7.55 -13.19
N LYS A 59 18.37 -7.33 -11.99
CA LYS A 59 17.74 -6.06 -11.62
C LYS A 59 18.81 -4.98 -11.48
N HIS A 60 18.51 -3.80 -12.00
CA HIS A 60 19.23 -2.56 -11.74
C HIS A 60 18.25 -1.49 -11.23
N ILE A 61 18.66 -0.72 -10.22
CA ILE A 61 17.90 0.45 -9.79
C ILE A 61 18.59 1.71 -10.32
N THR A 62 17.85 2.50 -11.10
CA THR A 62 18.33 3.75 -11.69
C THR A 62 18.87 4.72 -10.64
N ILE A 63 20.00 5.34 -10.93
CA ILE A 63 20.63 6.33 -10.06
C ILE A 63 19.94 7.68 -10.27
N GLY A 64 19.24 8.18 -9.25
CA GLY A 64 18.53 9.45 -9.31
C GLY A 64 17.42 9.53 -8.27
N THR A 65 16.55 10.55 -8.38
CA THR A 65 15.47 10.78 -7.39
C THR A 65 14.27 9.85 -7.56
N GLY A 66 14.21 9.08 -8.65
CA GLY A 66 13.06 8.24 -8.99
C GLY A 66 13.16 6.80 -8.50
N GLY A 67 14.37 6.24 -8.42
CA GLY A 67 14.62 4.87 -7.97
C GLY A 67 13.88 3.81 -8.79
N PHE A 68 13.72 4.04 -10.10
CA PHE A 68 13.03 3.10 -10.99
C PHE A 68 13.86 1.85 -11.24
N SER A 69 13.16 0.73 -11.36
CA SER A 69 13.74 -0.58 -11.63
C SER A 69 13.81 -0.87 -13.12
N GLU A 70 15.00 -1.29 -13.53
CA GLU A 70 15.31 -1.81 -14.86
C GLU A 70 15.78 -3.26 -14.72
N TYR A 71 15.51 -4.09 -15.73
CA TYR A 71 16.08 -5.43 -15.82
C TYR A 71 16.99 -5.54 -17.03
N ILE A 72 18.14 -6.18 -16.85
CA ILE A 72 19.13 -6.38 -17.91
C ILE A 72 19.14 -7.85 -18.30
N TYR A 73 19.00 -8.13 -19.60
CA TYR A 73 19.13 -9.46 -20.19
C TYR A 73 19.76 -9.36 -21.57
N LYS A 74 20.83 -10.13 -21.83
CA LYS A 74 21.58 -10.14 -23.11
C LYS A 74 21.90 -8.74 -23.64
N ASP A 75 22.46 -7.89 -22.78
CA ASP A 75 22.84 -6.50 -23.06
C ASP A 75 21.67 -5.56 -23.44
N LYS A 76 20.43 -6.02 -23.31
CA LYS A 76 19.22 -5.19 -23.44
C LYS A 76 18.71 -4.80 -22.05
N THR A 77 18.39 -3.52 -21.90
CA THR A 77 17.72 -2.96 -20.73
C THR A 77 16.22 -2.92 -20.95
N TYR A 78 15.47 -3.31 -19.94
CA TYR A 78 14.02 -3.34 -19.92
C TYR A 78 13.51 -2.49 -18.76
N ASP A 79 12.83 -1.39 -19.07
CA ASP A 79 12.16 -0.56 -18.07
C ASP A 79 10.85 -1.23 -17.63
N THR A 80 10.59 -1.21 -16.32
CA THR A 80 9.37 -1.76 -15.72
C THR A 80 8.44 -0.70 -15.17
N ASN A 81 8.87 0.57 -15.16
CA ASN A 81 8.20 1.71 -14.54
C ASN A 81 7.69 1.37 -13.12
N SER A 82 8.51 0.63 -12.37
CA SER A 82 8.28 0.21 -10.99
C SER A 82 9.39 0.76 -10.11
N THR A 83 9.10 0.96 -8.83
CA THR A 83 10.07 1.39 -7.80
C THR A 83 10.27 0.33 -6.73
N TYR A 84 9.43 -0.71 -6.75
CA TYR A 84 9.47 -1.84 -5.82
C TYR A 84 8.84 -3.05 -6.51
N GLU A 85 9.48 -4.21 -6.41
CA GLU A 85 8.98 -5.44 -7.01
C GLU A 85 9.25 -6.62 -6.09
N PHE A 86 8.39 -7.61 -6.20
CA PHE A 86 8.46 -8.83 -5.41
C PHE A 86 7.88 -9.99 -6.22
N LEU A 87 8.35 -11.20 -5.90
CA LEU A 87 7.72 -12.41 -6.40
C LEU A 87 6.66 -12.85 -5.41
N TYR A 88 5.46 -13.06 -5.91
CA TYR A 88 4.37 -13.66 -5.14
C TYR A 88 3.99 -14.96 -5.82
N TYR A 89 4.35 -16.08 -5.18
CA TYR A 89 4.44 -17.39 -5.81
C TYR A 89 5.28 -17.35 -7.11
N THR A 90 4.64 -17.51 -8.26
CA THR A 90 5.30 -17.59 -9.57
C THR A 90 5.08 -16.36 -10.44
N LYS A 91 4.50 -15.30 -9.86
CA LYS A 91 4.21 -14.04 -10.55
C LYS A 91 5.15 -12.94 -10.06
N LEU A 92 5.50 -12.05 -10.98
CA LEU A 92 6.26 -10.83 -10.67
C LEU A 92 5.27 -9.67 -10.55
N TYR A 93 5.24 -9.07 -9.37
CA TYR A 93 4.44 -7.88 -9.11
C TYR A 93 5.34 -6.67 -8.91
N GLY A 94 4.91 -5.54 -9.43
CA GLY A 94 5.55 -4.24 -9.26
C GLY A 94 4.62 -3.27 -8.52
N TYR A 95 5.25 -2.29 -7.90
CA TYR A 95 4.62 -1.11 -7.32
C TYR A 95 5.37 0.12 -7.80
N ASN A 96 4.63 1.15 -8.21
CA ASN A 96 5.17 2.45 -8.53
C ASN A 96 4.74 3.46 -7.46
N ALA A 97 5.70 3.95 -6.66
CA ALA A 97 5.45 4.89 -5.56
C ALA A 97 5.01 6.29 -6.03
N HIS A 98 5.34 6.65 -7.27
CA HIS A 98 4.93 7.92 -7.89
C HIS A 98 3.46 7.83 -8.30
N GLN A 99 3.04 6.69 -8.82
CA GLN A 99 1.66 6.50 -9.25
C GLN A 99 0.77 5.93 -8.15
N MET A 100 1.33 5.40 -7.06
CA MET A 100 0.61 4.62 -6.04
C MET A 100 -0.21 3.46 -6.62
N LYS A 101 0.37 2.75 -7.59
CA LYS A 101 -0.26 1.64 -8.32
C LYS A 101 0.54 0.36 -8.15
N PHE A 102 -0.18 -0.75 -7.93
CA PHE A 102 0.35 -2.10 -8.02
C PHE A 102 -0.03 -2.70 -9.37
N PHE A 103 0.87 -3.48 -9.97
CA PHE A 103 0.64 -4.13 -11.25
C PHE A 103 1.36 -5.47 -11.33
N GLU A 104 0.85 -6.36 -12.18
CA GLU A 104 1.56 -7.56 -12.62
C GLU A 104 2.49 -7.19 -13.77
N LEU A 105 3.74 -7.64 -13.69
CA LEU A 105 4.74 -7.52 -14.74
C LEU A 105 4.74 -8.80 -15.59
N ILE A 106 4.27 -8.67 -16.82
CA ILE A 106 4.12 -9.78 -17.77
C ILE A 106 5.18 -9.63 -18.85
N PHE A 107 6.08 -10.59 -18.95
CA PHE A 107 7.10 -10.60 -20.01
C PHE A 107 6.63 -11.47 -21.18
N ASP A 108 6.71 -10.94 -22.39
CA ASP A 108 6.25 -11.61 -23.62
C ASP A 108 7.39 -12.19 -24.48
N GLY A 109 8.65 -12.00 -24.06
CA GLY A 109 9.85 -12.35 -24.82
C GLY A 109 10.60 -11.13 -25.37
N ASN A 110 9.90 -10.01 -25.57
CA ASN A 110 10.42 -8.80 -26.18
C ASN A 110 10.40 -7.59 -25.24
N GLU A 111 9.40 -7.48 -24.38
CA GLU A 111 9.21 -6.38 -23.43
C GLU A 111 8.43 -6.79 -22.18
N PHE A 112 8.44 -5.92 -21.17
CA PHE A 112 7.55 -6.04 -20.03
C PHE A 112 6.26 -5.26 -20.29
N GLN A 113 5.14 -5.97 -20.24
CA GLN A 113 3.80 -5.39 -20.17
C GLN A 113 3.36 -5.26 -18.73
N ARG A 114 2.55 -4.24 -18.47
CA ARG A 114 1.98 -3.97 -17.14
C ARG A 114 0.48 -4.18 -17.18
N ARG A 115 -0.03 -4.89 -16.17
CA ARG A 115 -1.46 -4.98 -15.90
C ARG A 115 -1.71 -4.47 -14.48
N ASP A 116 -2.36 -3.34 -14.37
CA ASP A 116 -2.78 -2.78 -13.08
C ASP A 116 -3.62 -3.81 -12.31
N LEU A 117 -3.34 -3.95 -11.01
CA LEU A 117 -4.10 -4.82 -10.13
C LEU A 117 -5.40 -4.14 -9.75
N THR A 118 -6.48 -4.92 -9.67
CA THR A 118 -7.75 -4.41 -9.15
C THR A 118 -7.67 -4.17 -7.64
N LYS A 119 -8.64 -3.43 -7.09
CA LYS A 119 -8.79 -3.24 -5.64
C LYS A 119 -8.81 -4.58 -4.90
N GLU A 120 -9.50 -5.58 -5.44
CA GLU A 120 -9.64 -6.92 -4.85
C GLU A 120 -8.32 -7.70 -4.89
N GLU A 121 -7.56 -7.59 -5.98
CA GLU A 121 -6.23 -8.22 -6.08
C GLU A 121 -5.24 -7.59 -5.11
N VAL A 122 -5.25 -6.25 -4.96
CA VAL A 122 -4.44 -5.58 -3.93
C VAL A 122 -4.92 -5.95 -2.53
N GLN A 123 -6.24 -6.06 -2.31
CA GLN A 123 -6.80 -6.47 -1.01
C GLN A 123 -6.37 -7.88 -0.64
N TYR A 124 -6.22 -8.77 -1.62
CA TYR A 124 -5.69 -10.12 -1.42
C TYR A 124 -4.22 -10.11 -0.96
N LEU A 125 -3.41 -9.19 -1.47
CA LEU A 125 -2.01 -9.03 -1.04
C LEU A 125 -1.88 -8.38 0.35
N PHE A 126 -2.87 -7.58 0.76
CA PHE A 126 -2.89 -6.85 2.03
C PHE A 126 -4.22 -7.05 2.76
N PRO A 127 -4.52 -8.28 3.26
CA PRO A 127 -5.85 -8.64 3.75
C PRO A 127 -6.34 -7.80 4.94
N ASP A 128 -5.42 -7.33 5.79
CA ASP A 128 -5.75 -6.54 6.99
C ASP A 128 -5.79 -5.03 6.76
N VAL A 129 -5.52 -4.59 5.52
CA VAL A 129 -5.46 -3.17 5.15
C VAL A 129 -6.70 -2.77 4.39
N GLN A 130 -7.44 -1.77 4.89
CA GLN A 130 -8.59 -1.25 4.16
C GLN A 130 -8.13 -0.35 3.01
N ILE A 131 -8.50 -0.70 1.78
CA ILE A 131 -8.16 0.10 0.60
C ILE A 131 -9.16 1.26 0.42
N ILE A 132 -8.61 2.45 0.22
CA ILE A 132 -9.30 3.68 -0.14
C ILE A 132 -8.83 4.07 -1.55
N MET A 133 -9.74 4.19 -2.51
CA MET A 133 -9.39 4.61 -3.86
C MET A 133 -9.27 6.14 -3.93
N VAL A 134 -8.38 6.67 -4.78
CA VAL A 134 -8.26 8.12 -4.98
C VAL A 134 -9.56 8.72 -5.53
N SER A 135 -10.27 8.00 -6.40
CA SER A 135 -11.58 8.42 -6.91
C SER A 135 -12.69 8.50 -5.85
N GLU A 136 -12.52 7.89 -4.67
CA GLU A 136 -13.51 7.96 -3.57
C GLU A 136 -13.44 9.29 -2.80
N PHE A 137 -12.40 10.12 -3.04
CA PHE A 137 -12.28 11.44 -2.43
C PHE A 137 -13.22 12.44 -3.11
N THR A 138 -13.98 13.18 -2.31
CA THR A 138 -14.80 14.32 -2.77
C THR A 138 -14.17 15.59 -2.25
N ASP A 139 -13.87 16.54 -3.13
CA ASP A 139 -13.15 17.78 -2.78
C ASP A 139 -11.82 17.52 -2.03
N ASN A 140 -11.11 16.45 -2.42
CA ASN A 140 -9.89 15.95 -1.78
C ASN A 140 -10.09 15.50 -0.32
N GLU A 141 -11.31 15.23 0.12
CA GLU A 141 -11.61 14.69 1.44
C GLU A 141 -12.34 13.35 1.39
N ILE A 142 -12.10 12.51 2.39
CA ILE A 142 -12.87 11.28 2.62
C ILE A 142 -13.04 11.05 4.13
N SER A 143 -14.09 10.34 4.51
CA SER A 143 -14.28 9.87 5.89
C SER A 143 -14.16 8.35 5.97
N VAL A 144 -13.39 7.87 6.95
CA VAL A 144 -13.28 6.44 7.24
C VAL A 144 -13.52 6.15 8.72
N GLU A 145 -13.94 4.93 9.01
CA GLU A 145 -14.38 4.52 10.35
C GLU A 145 -13.31 3.72 11.08
N LEU A 146 -13.02 4.10 12.32
CA LEU A 146 -12.15 3.40 13.26
C LEU A 146 -12.97 2.88 14.44
N PRO A 147 -13.10 1.55 14.62
CA PRO A 147 -13.72 0.99 15.82
C PRO A 147 -13.00 1.42 17.09
N ILE A 148 -13.75 1.76 18.12
CA ILE A 148 -13.18 2.23 19.39
C ILE A 148 -12.33 1.12 20.03
N PHE A 149 -11.19 1.49 20.61
CA PHE A 149 -10.19 0.57 21.19
C PHE A 149 -9.54 -0.40 20.19
N HIS A 150 -9.66 -0.14 18.89
CA HIS A 150 -8.98 -0.91 17.84
C HIS A 150 -7.96 -0.04 17.12
N LYS A 151 -6.96 -0.70 16.55
CA LYS A 151 -6.05 -0.13 15.57
C LYS A 151 -6.47 -0.62 14.18
N LYS A 152 -6.39 0.24 13.17
CA LYS A 152 -6.72 -0.12 11.79
C LYS A 152 -5.70 0.43 10.81
N ALA A 153 -5.43 -0.33 9.77
CA ALA A 153 -4.57 0.05 8.67
C ALA A 153 -5.41 0.42 7.45
N TYR A 154 -4.97 1.44 6.72
CA TYR A 154 -5.56 1.88 5.47
C TYR A 154 -4.47 2.09 4.43
N MET A 155 -4.82 1.86 3.17
CA MET A 155 -3.95 2.14 2.02
C MET A 155 -4.71 3.03 1.04
N ILE A 156 -4.08 4.11 0.60
CA ILE A 156 -4.60 4.89 -0.54
C ILE A 156 -4.11 4.24 -1.83
N LEU A 157 -5.01 3.85 -2.73
CA LEU A 157 -4.68 3.26 -4.02
C LEU A 157 -5.16 4.19 -5.15
N ASN A 158 -4.29 4.48 -6.11
CA ASN A 158 -4.64 5.41 -7.18
C ASN A 158 -5.26 4.66 -8.37
N ASP A 159 -6.50 4.99 -8.69
CA ASP A 159 -7.25 4.55 -9.88
C ASP A 159 -7.46 5.65 -10.91
N THR A 160 -6.76 6.77 -10.75
CA THR A 160 -6.80 7.92 -11.65
C THR A 160 -5.47 8.06 -12.41
N ASP A 161 -5.37 9.12 -13.22
CA ASP A 161 -4.13 9.52 -13.91
C ASP A 161 -3.27 10.51 -13.10
N GLN A 162 -3.66 10.80 -11.85
CA GLN A 162 -2.94 11.73 -10.99
C GLN A 162 -1.56 11.17 -10.58
N ASP A 163 -0.56 12.06 -10.51
CA ASP A 163 0.79 11.75 -10.01
C ASP A 163 0.90 12.10 -8.52
N PHE A 164 1.52 11.20 -7.76
CA PHE A 164 1.77 11.26 -6.32
C PHE A 164 3.26 11.20 -5.98
N TYR A 165 4.15 11.50 -6.94
CA TYR A 165 5.57 11.66 -6.67
C TYR A 165 5.80 12.59 -5.49
N LYS A 166 6.61 12.14 -4.51
CA LYS A 166 6.94 12.86 -3.26
C LYS A 166 5.76 13.19 -2.34
N TYR A 167 4.64 12.49 -2.48
CA TYR A 167 3.61 12.51 -1.46
C TYR A 167 3.99 11.64 -0.25
N GLN A 168 3.56 12.09 0.92
CA GLN A 168 3.69 11.36 2.17
C GLN A 168 2.67 11.84 3.20
N PHE A 169 2.45 11.06 4.25
CA PHE A 169 1.64 11.51 5.38
C PHE A 169 2.39 12.51 6.25
N GLU A 170 1.76 13.66 6.53
CA GLU A 170 2.31 14.67 7.43
C GLU A 170 2.36 14.13 8.87
N TYR A 171 3.50 14.34 9.54
CA TYR A 171 3.74 13.97 10.94
C TYR A 171 3.45 12.49 11.26
N TYR A 172 3.53 11.61 10.26
CA TYR A 172 3.36 10.18 10.46
C TYR A 172 4.64 9.59 11.05
N LYS A 173 4.52 8.99 12.24
CA LYS A 173 5.64 8.39 12.97
C LYS A 173 5.88 6.93 12.60
N GLY A 174 4.95 6.29 11.89
CA GLY A 174 5.09 4.90 11.47
C GLY A 174 6.04 4.78 10.29
N GLN A 175 6.82 3.70 10.27
CA GLN A 175 7.53 3.27 9.06
C GLN A 175 6.63 2.26 8.35
N SER A 176 6.18 2.59 7.15
CA SER A 176 5.46 1.67 6.26
C SER A 176 6.35 1.31 5.08
N LEU A 177 6.19 0.09 4.57
CA LEU A 177 6.88 -0.35 3.35
C LEU A 177 6.48 0.54 2.15
N PHE A 178 5.21 0.89 2.09
CA PHE A 178 4.65 1.79 1.08
C PHE A 178 4.15 3.07 1.74
N ASN A 179 4.54 4.23 1.20
CA ASN A 179 4.24 5.56 1.76
C ASN A 179 2.74 5.90 1.78
N ASN A 180 1.93 5.19 0.99
CA ASN A 180 0.48 5.31 0.92
C ASN A 180 -0.27 4.45 1.96
N ILE A 181 0.43 3.68 2.81
CA ILE A 181 -0.17 2.93 3.92
C ILE A 181 0.01 3.69 5.23
N PHE A 182 -1.04 3.73 6.04
CA PHE A 182 -0.99 4.28 7.40
C PHE A 182 -1.82 3.48 8.39
N GLU A 183 -1.38 3.49 9.65
CA GLU A 183 -2.09 2.91 10.78
C GLU A 183 -2.60 4.01 11.71
N VAL A 184 -3.83 3.83 12.22
CA VAL A 184 -4.46 4.73 13.20
C VAL A 184 -5.05 3.93 14.34
N ASN A 185 -4.85 4.43 15.55
CA ASN A 185 -5.43 3.91 16.80
C ASN A 185 -6.32 4.94 17.51
N ILE A 186 -6.33 6.19 17.05
CA ILE A 186 -7.12 7.28 17.60
C ILE A 186 -7.74 8.04 16.42
N PRO A 187 -9.04 8.41 16.49
CA PRO A 187 -9.68 9.28 15.49
C PRO A 187 -8.92 10.59 15.31
N ARG A 188 -8.61 10.94 14.07
CA ARG A 188 -7.84 12.13 13.68
C ARG A 188 -7.97 12.38 12.19
N VAL A 189 -7.56 13.56 11.75
CA VAL A 189 -7.37 13.84 10.33
C VAL A 189 -5.97 13.37 9.92
N MET A 190 -5.89 12.53 8.91
CA MET A 190 -4.64 12.22 8.23
C MET A 190 -4.51 13.14 7.03
N VAL A 191 -3.34 13.75 6.86
CA VAL A 191 -3.04 14.65 5.75
C VAL A 191 -1.98 13.98 4.89
N TYR A 192 -2.31 13.70 3.63
CA TYR A 192 -1.39 13.15 2.64
C TYR A 192 -1.11 14.23 1.59
N SER A 193 0.12 14.71 1.55
CA SER A 193 0.48 15.89 0.78
C SER A 193 1.87 15.78 0.17
N HIS A 194 2.11 16.56 -0.87
CA HIS A 194 3.40 16.66 -1.52
C HIS A 194 4.42 17.39 -0.63
N PHE A 195 5.67 16.92 -0.61
CA PHE A 195 6.73 17.44 0.25
C PHE A 195 7.03 18.94 0.08
N LYS A 196 6.78 19.54 -1.11
CA LYS A 196 7.17 20.94 -1.40
C LYS A 196 6.04 21.88 -1.81
N SER A 197 4.94 21.37 -2.35
CA SER A 197 3.87 22.20 -2.92
C SER A 197 2.50 21.73 -2.46
N ARG A 198 1.52 22.63 -2.52
CA ARG A 198 0.13 22.44 -2.09
C ARG A 198 -0.84 23.13 -3.05
N ASP A 199 -0.41 23.32 -4.29
CA ASP A 199 -1.20 23.97 -5.35
C ASP A 199 -2.19 22.98 -5.98
N GLU A 200 -2.93 23.42 -7.00
CA GLU A 200 -3.93 22.59 -7.70
C GLU A 200 -3.31 21.38 -8.41
N LEU A 201 -2.03 21.44 -8.79
CA LEU A 201 -1.32 20.31 -9.40
C LEU A 201 -0.88 19.28 -8.36
N PHE A 202 -0.74 19.72 -7.10
CA PHE A 202 -0.38 18.89 -5.97
C PHE A 202 -1.42 19.01 -4.84
N PRO A 203 -2.68 18.57 -5.08
CA PRO A 203 -3.75 18.72 -4.11
C PRO A 203 -3.49 17.88 -2.87
N ILE A 204 -3.93 18.38 -1.72
CA ILE A 204 -3.81 17.71 -0.42
C ILE A 204 -4.99 16.76 -0.23
N LEU A 205 -4.72 15.48 0.01
CA LEU A 205 -5.75 14.52 0.40
C LEU A 205 -5.94 14.49 1.92
N ARG A 206 -7.17 14.66 2.39
CA ARG A 206 -7.54 14.63 3.81
C ARG A 206 -8.42 13.42 4.11
N ILE A 207 -7.97 12.61 5.08
CA ILE A 207 -8.70 11.42 5.52
C ILE A 207 -9.19 11.68 6.95
N ASN A 208 -10.49 11.92 7.07
CA ASN A 208 -11.18 12.14 8.33
C ASN A 208 -11.49 10.78 8.99
N VAL A 209 -10.62 10.34 9.90
CA VAL A 209 -10.84 9.09 10.66
C VAL A 209 -11.80 9.37 11.81
N LYS A 210 -13.00 8.79 11.73
CA LYS A 210 -14.11 8.98 12.68
C LYS A 210 -14.28 7.75 13.57
N PRO A 211 -14.64 7.91 14.85
CA PRO A 211 -14.92 6.77 15.71
C PRO A 211 -16.17 6.02 15.23
N LYS A 212 -16.10 4.69 15.18
CA LYS A 212 -17.25 3.81 14.99
C LYS A 212 -17.65 3.20 16.33
N PHE A 213 -18.81 3.62 16.82
CA PHE A 213 -19.39 3.05 18.03
C PHE A 213 -20.05 1.71 17.70
N PRO A 214 -19.79 0.64 18.48
CA PRO A 214 -20.38 -0.69 18.25
C PRO A 214 -21.91 -0.70 18.45
N PHE A 215 -22.44 0.29 19.16
CA PHE A 215 -23.87 0.54 19.29
C PHE A 215 -24.17 1.84 18.55
N GLY A 216 -24.90 1.75 17.45
CA GLY A 216 -25.26 2.92 16.66
C GLY A 216 -25.96 3.98 17.52
N ASN A 217 -25.68 5.25 17.25
CA ASN A 217 -26.50 6.35 17.71
C ASN A 217 -27.92 6.18 17.12
N LYS A 218 -28.80 5.43 17.80
CA LYS A 218 -30.24 5.73 17.78
C LYS A 218 -30.47 6.95 18.66
N ALA A 219 -29.90 8.09 18.26
CA ALA A 219 -30.24 9.37 18.84
C ALA A 219 -31.49 9.88 18.12
N LYS A 220 -32.65 9.49 18.65
CA LYS A 220 -33.96 10.18 18.61
C LYS A 220 -34.29 10.98 17.33
N THR A 221 -34.93 10.31 16.37
CA THR A 221 -35.99 10.95 15.56
C THR A 221 -37.34 10.58 16.16
N ASP A 222 -37.64 11.13 17.33
CA ASP A 222 -39.00 11.17 17.90
C ASP A 222 -39.25 12.61 18.34
N LYS A 223 -39.52 13.49 17.37
CA LYS A 223 -40.17 14.80 17.56
C LYS A 223 -40.43 15.45 16.19
N GLU A 224 -41.25 14.80 15.38
CA GLU A 224 -41.94 15.46 14.25
C GLU A 224 -43.16 14.63 13.81
N GLN A 225 -43.97 14.20 14.79
CA GLN A 225 -45.36 13.80 14.57
C GLN A 225 -46.14 14.23 15.82
N ASN A 226 -46.55 15.50 15.83
CA ASN A 226 -47.65 16.11 16.59
C ASN A 226 -47.34 17.60 16.81
N LEU A 227 -47.63 18.39 15.78
CA LEU A 227 -48.19 19.73 15.86
C LEU A 227 -48.70 20.13 14.47
#